data_AF-A0A4R5HA57-F1
#
_entry.id   AF-A0A4R5HA57-F1
#
_cell.length_a   1.000
_cell.length_b   1.000
_cell.length_c   1.000
_cell.angle_alpha   90.00
_cell.angle_beta   90.00
_cell.angle_gamma   90.00
#
_symmetry.space_group_name_H-M   'P 1'
#
loop_
_entity.id
_entity.type
_entity.pdbx_description
1 polymer ?
#
loop_
_entity_poly.entity_id
_entity_poly.type
_entity_poly.pdbx_seq_one_letter_code
_entity_poly.pdbx_strand_id
1 'polypeptide(L)'
;MQEFETEEQQIEAIKKFWKENGTAIILGAVLGLGGLWGWRTYSDSVIESKEQASIEYQKVVEELSKEGASINPGVEFVESTDNSGYATLAALQIAKQAVERDDLDEAGKQLKWAADNSGDDVLQSVANIRLARVLKQQKNYADALSTLDSVAQKAFSAQVNEIKGDIYQAQGNIDKARVAYSTAIEEKENNTLVQMKLDNLASENVEGD
;
A
#
# COMPACT_ATOMS: atom_id res chain seq x y z
N MET A 1 -8.64 -65.25 -2.91
CA MET A 1 -9.54 -65.83 -3.92
C MET A 1 -10.46 -64.72 -4.38
N GLN A 2 -10.51 -64.47 -5.68
CA GLN A 2 -11.38 -63.47 -6.29
C GLN A 2 -12.83 -63.90 -6.10
N GLU A 3 -13.60 -63.10 -5.38
CA GLU A 3 -15.03 -63.32 -5.18
C GLU A 3 -15.74 -62.79 -6.43
N PHE A 4 -16.05 -63.69 -7.36
CA PHE A 4 -16.94 -63.37 -8.47
C PHE A 4 -18.36 -63.30 -7.90
N GLU A 5 -18.75 -62.13 -7.40
CA GLU A 5 -20.16 -61.86 -7.11
C GLU A 5 -20.95 -61.98 -8.42
N THR A 6 -21.98 -62.83 -8.42
CA THR A 6 -22.89 -62.94 -9.57
C THR A 6 -23.51 -61.56 -9.88
N GLU A 7 -23.82 -61.30 -11.16
CA GLU A 7 -24.37 -60.00 -11.59
C GLU A 7 -25.59 -59.56 -10.75
N GLU A 8 -26.43 -60.50 -10.33
CA GLU A 8 -27.58 -60.22 -9.48
C GLU A 8 -27.21 -59.69 -8.08
N GLN A 9 -26.17 -60.26 -7.46
CA GLN A 9 -25.72 -59.84 -6.12
C GLN A 9 -25.04 -58.47 -6.16
N GLN A 10 -24.24 -58.20 -7.20
CA GLN A 10 -23.65 -56.87 -7.40
C GLN A 10 -24.73 -55.80 -7.57
N ILE A 11 -25.80 -56.10 -8.33
CA ILE A 11 -26.93 -55.18 -8.54
C ILE A 11 -27.67 -54.92 -7.22
N GLU A 12 -27.87 -55.94 -6.39
CA GLU A 12 -28.57 -55.81 -5.11
C GLU A 12 -27.75 -54.99 -4.10
N ALA A 13 -26.44 -55.17 -4.07
CA ALA A 13 -25.51 -54.39 -3.25
C ALA A 13 -25.52 -52.90 -3.64
N ILE A 14 -25.49 -52.58 -4.94
CA ILE A 14 -25.57 -51.19 -5.43
C ILE A 14 -26.91 -50.56 -5.05
N LYS A 15 -28.03 -51.29 -5.22
CA LYS A 15 -29.36 -50.80 -4.82
C LYS A 15 -29.44 -50.49 -3.33
N LYS A 16 -28.89 -51.36 -2.48
CA LYS A 16 -28.87 -51.17 -1.04
C LYS A 16 -28.01 -49.97 -0.64
N PHE A 17 -26.80 -49.86 -1.19
CA PHE A 17 -25.91 -48.71 -0.95
C PHE A 17 -26.57 -47.38 -1.30
N TRP A 18 -27.23 -47.30 -2.46
CA TRP A 18 -27.94 -46.09 -2.89
C TRP A 18 -29.15 -45.77 -2.01
N LYS A 19 -29.89 -46.79 -1.56
CA LYS A 19 -31.02 -46.61 -0.64
C LYS A 19 -30.56 -46.06 0.72
N GLU A 20 -29.38 -46.48 1.19
CA GLU A 20 -28.81 -46.06 2.48
C GLU A 20 -28.10 -44.70 2.40
N ASN A 21 -27.41 -44.39 1.29
CA ASN A 21 -26.50 -43.23 1.19
C ASN A 21 -26.91 -42.17 0.16
N GLY A 22 -27.88 -42.46 -0.71
CA GLY A 22 -28.23 -41.61 -1.86
C GLY A 22 -28.60 -40.17 -1.49
N THR A 23 -29.33 -39.99 -0.39
CA THR A 23 -29.68 -38.65 0.12
C THR A 23 -28.44 -37.84 0.52
N ALA A 24 -27.49 -38.47 1.22
CA ALA A 24 -26.25 -37.81 1.64
C ALA A 24 -25.35 -37.47 0.46
N ILE A 25 -25.27 -38.36 -0.54
CA ILE A 25 -24.52 -38.14 -1.79
C ILE A 25 -25.13 -36.97 -2.57
N ILE A 26 -26.45 -36.94 -2.73
CA ILE A 26 -27.14 -35.84 -3.43
C ILE A 26 -26.94 -34.53 -2.69
N LEU A 27 -27.10 -34.51 -1.37
CA LEU A 27 -26.91 -33.30 -0.57
C LEU A 27 -25.47 -32.78 -0.67
N GLY A 28 -24.48 -33.68 -0.56
CA GLY A 28 -23.07 -33.35 -0.74
C GLY A 28 -22.77 -32.82 -2.15
N ALA A 29 -23.35 -33.42 -3.18
CA ALA A 29 -23.20 -32.96 -4.56
C ALA A 29 -23.82 -31.57 -4.78
N VAL A 30 -25.01 -31.31 -4.25
CA VAL A 30 -25.68 -30.01 -4.36
C VAL A 30 -24.89 -28.93 -3.62
N LEU A 31 -24.43 -29.20 -2.39
CA LEU A 31 -23.62 -28.26 -1.62
C LEU A 31 -22.26 -28.01 -2.30
N GLY A 32 -21.62 -29.06 -2.80
CA GLY A 32 -20.34 -28.96 -3.50
C GLY A 32 -20.44 -28.16 -4.79
N LEU A 33 -21.41 -28.48 -5.66
CA LEU A 33 -21.62 -27.77 -6.92
C LEU A 33 -22.12 -26.34 -6.69
N GLY A 34 -23.01 -26.14 -5.72
CA GLY A 34 -23.49 -24.81 -5.34
C GLY A 34 -22.38 -23.92 -4.79
N GLY A 35 -21.51 -24.47 -3.93
CA GLY A 35 -20.34 -23.76 -3.41
C GLY A 35 -19.33 -23.42 -4.50
N LEU A 36 -19.03 -24.36 -5.41
CA LEU A 36 -18.13 -24.11 -6.55
C LEU A 36 -18.68 -23.04 -7.50
N TRP A 37 -19.98 -23.09 -7.82
CA TRP A 37 -20.61 -22.11 -8.68
C TRP A 37 -20.65 -20.73 -8.03
N GLY A 38 -21.06 -20.64 -6.76
CA GLY A 38 -21.05 -19.39 -6.01
C GLY A 38 -19.66 -18.77 -5.90
N TRP A 39 -18.64 -19.57 -5.58
CA TRP A 39 -17.24 -19.12 -5.54
C TRP A 39 -16.76 -18.64 -6.91
N ARG A 40 -17.08 -19.38 -7.97
CA ARG A 40 -16.69 -19.01 -9.35
C ARG A 40 -17.32 -17.69 -9.76
N THR A 41 -18.64 -17.52 -9.60
CA THR A 41 -19.31 -16.27 -9.95
C THR A 41 -18.77 -15.08 -9.15
N TYR A 42 -18.51 -15.28 -7.85
CA TYR A 42 -17.85 -14.26 -7.04
C TYR A 42 -16.45 -13.92 -7.57
N SER A 43 -15.62 -14.93 -7.82
CA SER A 43 -14.26 -14.77 -8.34
C SER A 43 -14.25 -14.06 -9.70
N ASP A 44 -15.15 -14.43 -10.61
CA ASP A 44 -15.26 -13.83 -11.94
C ASP A 44 -15.61 -12.33 -11.80
N SER A 45 -16.54 -11.97 -10.91
CA SER A 45 -16.87 -10.56 -10.65
C SER A 45 -15.70 -9.75 -10.08
N VAL A 46 -14.88 -10.34 -9.22
CA VAL A 46 -13.69 -9.70 -8.64
C VAL A 46 -12.62 -9.50 -9.72
N ILE A 47 -12.46 -10.45 -10.64
CA ILE A 47 -11.50 -10.34 -11.74
C ILE A 47 -11.94 -9.23 -12.70
N GLU A 48 -13.21 -9.22 -13.10
CA GLU A 48 -13.75 -8.20 -14.01
C GLU A 48 -13.62 -6.78 -13.42
N SER A 49 -13.95 -6.61 -12.13
CA SER A 49 -13.78 -5.32 -11.43
C SER A 49 -12.32 -4.86 -11.42
N LYS A 50 -11.36 -5.78 -11.18
CA LYS A 50 -9.93 -5.47 -11.21
C LYS A 50 -9.43 -5.11 -12.61
N GLU A 51 -9.94 -5.78 -13.64
CA GLU A 51 -9.60 -5.48 -15.03
C GLU A 51 -10.09 -4.09 -15.43
N GLN A 52 -11.34 -3.75 -15.09
CA GLN A 52 -11.90 -2.41 -15.34
C GLN A 52 -11.09 -1.32 -14.62
N ALA A 53 -10.81 -1.49 -13.31
CA ALA A 53 -9.98 -0.57 -12.54
C ALA A 53 -8.56 -0.42 -13.13
N SER A 54 -7.98 -1.50 -13.66
CA SER A 54 -6.67 -1.45 -14.33
C SER A 54 -6.72 -0.62 -15.61
N ILE A 55 -7.77 -0.77 -16.43
CA ILE A 55 -7.95 0.01 -17.67
C ILE A 55 -8.14 1.50 -17.34
N GLU A 56 -8.94 1.81 -16.33
CA GLU A 56 -9.16 3.18 -15.88
C GLU A 56 -7.89 3.81 -15.32
N TYR A 57 -7.16 3.08 -14.48
CA TYR A 57 -5.85 3.49 -14.00
C TYR A 57 -4.87 3.76 -15.14
N GLN A 58 -4.84 2.90 -16.17
CA GLN A 58 -3.96 3.11 -17.32
C GLN A 58 -4.28 4.42 -18.05
N LYS A 59 -5.57 4.75 -18.22
CA LYS A 59 -6.00 6.03 -18.78
C LYS A 59 -5.58 7.21 -17.91
N VAL A 60 -5.74 7.10 -16.59
CA VAL A 60 -5.30 8.13 -15.64
C VAL A 60 -3.80 8.37 -15.74
N VAL A 61 -2.98 7.32 -15.74
CA VAL A 61 -1.53 7.44 -15.85
C VAL A 61 -1.11 8.02 -17.20
N GLU A 62 -1.75 7.60 -18.29
CA GLU A 62 -1.48 8.15 -19.62
C GLU A 62 -1.80 9.65 -19.68
N GLU A 63 -2.94 10.07 -19.12
CA GLU A 63 -3.33 11.48 -19.08
C GLU A 63 -2.36 12.30 -18.22
N LEU A 64 -2.08 11.82 -17.01
CA LEU A 64 -1.12 12.44 -16.08
C LEU A 64 0.28 12.56 -16.72
N SER A 65 0.69 11.66 -17.61
CA SER A 65 2.02 11.70 -18.24
C SER A 65 2.16 12.77 -19.32
N LYS A 66 1.07 13.43 -19.74
CA LYS A 66 1.10 14.51 -20.74
C LYS A 66 1.59 15.81 -20.11
N GLU A 67 2.42 16.54 -20.85
CA GLU A 67 2.91 17.84 -20.41
C GLU A 67 1.74 18.83 -20.22
N GLY A 68 1.67 19.47 -19.06
CA GLY A 68 0.61 20.42 -18.72
C GLY A 68 -0.77 19.80 -18.43
N ALA A 69 -0.86 18.47 -18.29
CA ALA A 69 -2.11 17.79 -17.97
C ALA A 69 -2.75 18.28 -16.67
N SER A 70 -4.09 18.19 -16.63
CA SER A 70 -4.84 18.38 -15.39
C SER A 70 -4.77 17.11 -14.55
N ILE A 71 -4.61 17.28 -13.24
CA ILE A 71 -4.67 16.17 -12.28
C ILE A 71 -6.10 15.74 -11.94
N ASN A 72 -7.11 16.55 -12.28
CA ASN A 72 -8.50 16.34 -11.87
C ASN A 72 -9.07 14.97 -12.27
N PRO A 73 -8.84 14.45 -13.49
CA PRO A 73 -9.33 13.10 -13.83
C PRO A 73 -8.73 12.02 -12.94
N GLY A 74 -7.48 12.20 -12.51
CA GLY A 74 -6.84 11.30 -11.54
C GLY A 74 -7.45 11.43 -10.15
N VAL A 75 -7.72 12.65 -9.69
CA VAL A 75 -8.37 12.90 -8.39
C VAL A 75 -9.78 12.29 -8.38
N GLU A 76 -10.56 12.47 -9.44
CA GLU A 76 -11.89 11.86 -9.59
C GLU A 76 -11.80 10.34 -9.56
N PHE A 77 -10.79 9.74 -10.21
CA PHE A 77 -10.56 8.29 -10.14
C PHE A 77 -10.26 7.82 -8.72
N VAL A 78 -9.41 8.53 -7.98
CA VAL A 78 -9.09 8.23 -6.58
C VAL A 78 -10.34 8.34 -5.68
N GLU A 79 -11.16 9.36 -5.89
CA GLU A 79 -12.36 9.60 -5.08
C GLU A 79 -13.52 8.66 -5.41
N SER A 80 -13.59 8.15 -6.65
CA SER A 80 -14.67 7.25 -7.12
C SER A 80 -14.35 5.75 -7.00
N THR A 81 -13.07 5.40 -6.83
CA THR A 81 -12.64 4.00 -6.79
C THR A 81 -12.46 3.55 -5.34
N ASP A 82 -13.28 2.58 -4.93
CA ASP A 82 -13.12 1.92 -3.62
C ASP A 82 -11.70 1.40 -3.43
N ASN A 83 -11.16 1.64 -2.24
CA ASN A 83 -9.82 1.32 -1.73
C ASN A 83 -9.05 0.21 -2.46
N SER A 84 -8.60 0.51 -3.68
CA SER A 84 -7.88 -0.41 -4.55
C SER A 84 -6.41 -0.01 -4.61
N GLY A 85 -5.54 -0.99 -4.87
CA GLY A 85 -4.13 -0.71 -5.11
C GLY A 85 -3.92 0.32 -6.23
N TYR A 86 -4.79 0.33 -7.25
CA TYR A 86 -4.72 1.29 -8.34
C TYR A 86 -5.04 2.73 -7.91
N ALA A 87 -6.05 2.93 -7.08
CA ALA A 87 -6.37 4.25 -6.53
C ALA A 87 -5.21 4.78 -5.66
N THR A 88 -4.58 3.90 -4.86
CA THR A 88 -3.36 4.25 -4.10
C THR A 88 -2.21 4.68 -5.02
N LEU A 89 -1.95 3.92 -6.08
CA LEU A 89 -0.89 4.27 -7.04
C LEU A 89 -1.18 5.59 -7.76
N ALA A 90 -2.45 5.84 -8.14
CA ALA A 90 -2.88 7.08 -8.75
C ALA A 90 -2.67 8.27 -7.79
N ALA A 91 -3.10 8.16 -6.53
CA ALA A 91 -2.89 9.20 -5.52
C ALA A 91 -1.39 9.53 -5.33
N LEU A 92 -0.52 8.51 -5.28
CA LEU A 92 0.93 8.71 -5.20
C LEU A 92 1.51 9.43 -6.43
N GLN A 93 0.98 9.16 -7.62
CA GLN A 93 1.39 9.81 -8.86
C GLN A 93 0.90 11.26 -8.94
N ILE A 94 -0.35 11.52 -8.56
CA ILE A 94 -0.92 12.87 -8.48
C ILE A 94 -0.12 13.72 -7.48
N ALA A 95 0.18 13.16 -6.30
CA ALA A 95 1.00 13.85 -5.32
C ALA A 95 2.37 14.26 -5.85
N LYS A 96 3.01 13.41 -6.65
CA LYS A 96 4.28 13.73 -7.30
C LYS A 96 4.14 14.95 -8.21
N GLN A 97 3.10 14.98 -9.06
CA GLN A 97 2.87 16.10 -9.97
C GLN A 97 2.49 17.38 -9.25
N ALA A 98 1.71 17.28 -8.17
CA ALA A 98 1.36 18.40 -7.33
C ALA A 98 2.64 19.03 -6.73
N VAL A 99 3.57 18.22 -6.21
CA VAL A 99 4.88 18.71 -5.75
C VAL A 99 5.70 19.35 -6.89
N GLU A 100 5.73 18.77 -8.08
CA GLU A 100 6.43 19.34 -9.24
C GLU A 100 5.84 20.71 -9.67
N ARG A 101 4.58 20.97 -9.33
CA ARG A 101 3.86 22.23 -9.57
C ARG A 101 3.84 23.17 -8.36
N ASP A 102 4.56 22.85 -7.30
CA ASP A 102 4.58 23.57 -6.01
C ASP A 102 3.21 23.62 -5.30
N ASP A 103 2.28 22.74 -5.68
CA ASP A 103 0.98 22.56 -5.02
C ASP A 103 1.12 21.56 -3.87
N LEU A 104 1.71 22.04 -2.77
CA LEU A 104 1.99 21.20 -1.60
C LEU A 104 0.72 20.79 -0.85
N ASP A 105 -0.36 21.57 -0.97
CA ASP A 105 -1.63 21.28 -0.30
C ASP A 105 -2.31 20.06 -0.96
N GLU A 106 -2.39 20.03 -2.29
CA GLU A 106 -2.91 18.88 -3.02
C GLU A 106 -1.99 17.66 -2.86
N ALA A 107 -0.67 17.86 -2.88
CA ALA A 107 0.28 16.77 -2.60
C ALA A 107 0.03 16.15 -1.21
N GLY A 108 -0.16 16.98 -0.19
CA GLY A 108 -0.49 16.54 1.16
C GLY A 108 -1.82 15.79 1.22
N LYS A 109 -2.87 16.29 0.57
CA LYS A 109 -4.19 15.64 0.48
C LYS A 109 -4.07 14.22 -0.09
N GLN A 110 -3.41 14.08 -1.24
CA GLN A 110 -3.29 12.79 -1.94
C GLN A 110 -2.40 11.79 -1.18
N LEU A 111 -1.29 12.25 -0.59
CA LEU A 111 -0.43 11.39 0.22
C LEU A 111 -1.12 10.93 1.50
N LYS A 112 -1.89 11.80 2.15
CA LYS A 112 -2.71 11.43 3.29
C LYS A 112 -3.77 10.41 2.90
N TRP A 113 -4.48 10.64 1.79
CA TRP A 113 -5.45 9.68 1.29
C TRP A 113 -4.80 8.31 1.05
N ALA A 114 -3.64 8.27 0.39
CA ALA A 114 -2.92 7.03 0.13
C ALA A 114 -2.47 6.32 1.43
N ALA A 115 -2.00 7.08 2.43
CA ALA A 115 -1.60 6.54 3.73
C ALA A 115 -2.78 5.96 4.52
N ASP A 116 -3.94 6.62 4.49
CA ASP A 116 -5.12 6.22 5.24
C ASP A 116 -5.87 5.06 4.57
N ASN A 117 -5.82 4.96 3.24
CA ASN A 117 -6.63 4.01 2.49
C ASN A 117 -5.82 2.78 2.06
N SER A 118 -4.56 2.90 1.63
CA SER A 118 -3.82 1.77 1.03
C SER A 118 -3.97 0.45 1.82
N GLY A 119 -4.41 -0.62 1.14
CA GLY A 119 -4.43 -1.98 1.71
C GLY A 119 -3.05 -2.66 1.76
N ASP A 120 -1.99 -1.98 1.31
CA ASP A 120 -0.60 -2.45 1.33
C ASP A 120 0.23 -1.61 2.31
N ASP A 121 0.75 -2.27 3.33
CA ASP A 121 1.60 -1.72 4.40
C ASP A 121 2.85 -0.99 3.89
N VAL A 122 3.46 -1.48 2.81
CA VAL A 122 4.65 -0.86 2.22
C VAL A 122 4.25 0.44 1.53
N LEU A 123 3.15 0.44 0.79
CA LEU A 123 2.63 1.66 0.16
C LEU A 123 2.16 2.69 1.19
N GLN A 124 1.54 2.26 2.30
CA GLN A 124 1.23 3.15 3.44
C GLN A 124 2.49 3.82 4.00
N SER A 125 3.56 3.05 4.19
CA SER A 125 4.86 3.57 4.65
C SER A 125 5.39 4.64 3.70
N VAL A 126 5.40 4.33 2.40
CA VAL A 126 5.91 5.22 1.36
C VAL A 126 5.09 6.51 1.31
N ALA A 127 3.76 6.41 1.43
CA ALA A 127 2.86 7.56 1.50
C ALA A 127 3.16 8.44 2.72
N ASN A 128 3.27 7.86 3.92
CA ASN A 128 3.60 8.59 5.15
C ASN A 128 4.98 9.28 5.09
N ILE A 129 6.01 8.59 4.58
CA ILE A 129 7.35 9.16 4.42
C ILE A 129 7.34 10.36 3.48
N ARG A 130 6.60 10.27 2.36
CA ARG A 130 6.45 11.38 1.41
C ARG A 130 5.62 12.50 2.01
N LEU A 131 4.53 12.18 2.72
CA LEU A 131 3.67 13.16 3.39
C LEU A 131 4.47 13.98 4.39
N ALA A 132 5.32 13.34 5.20
CA ALA A 132 6.18 14.04 6.15
C ALA A 132 7.14 15.03 5.48
N ARG A 133 7.65 14.72 4.27
CA ARG A 133 8.48 15.67 3.51
C ARG A 133 7.69 16.87 3.01
N VAL A 134 6.45 16.66 2.54
CA VAL A 134 5.54 17.73 2.14
C VAL A 134 5.19 18.61 3.33
N LEU A 135 4.82 18.02 4.46
CA LEU A 135 4.53 18.73 5.71
C LEU A 135 5.75 19.51 6.21
N LYS A 136 6.97 18.96 6.12
CA LYS A 136 8.21 19.67 6.41
C LYS A 136 8.36 20.91 5.53
N GLN A 137 8.10 20.79 4.22
CA GLN A 137 8.17 21.91 3.28
C GLN A 137 7.12 22.99 3.58
N GLN A 138 5.92 22.58 3.99
CA GLN A 138 4.87 23.46 4.49
C GLN A 138 5.15 24.03 5.89
N LYS A 139 6.31 23.70 6.50
CA LYS A 139 6.70 24.05 7.87
C LYS A 139 5.77 23.52 8.96
N ASN A 140 4.95 22.53 8.64
CA ASN A 140 4.10 21.82 9.60
C ASN A 140 4.90 20.67 10.25
N TYR A 141 5.89 21.06 11.06
CA TYR A 141 6.87 20.12 11.61
C TYR A 141 6.29 19.13 12.62
N ALA A 142 5.29 19.53 13.41
CA ALA A 142 4.66 18.67 14.40
C ALA A 142 3.93 17.49 13.71
N ASP A 143 3.11 17.80 12.70
CA ASP A 143 2.40 16.78 11.94
C ASP A 143 3.36 15.92 11.11
N ALA A 144 4.45 16.51 10.58
CA ALA A 144 5.49 15.77 9.88
C ALA A 144 6.14 14.69 10.77
N LEU A 145 6.50 15.05 12.01
CA LEU A 145 7.06 14.10 12.97
C LEU A 145 6.04 13.02 13.36
N SER A 146 4.79 13.40 13.64
CA SER A 146 3.71 12.45 13.96
C SER A 146 3.42 11.48 12.81
N THR A 147 3.51 11.96 11.57
CA THR A 147 3.33 11.12 10.37
C THR A 147 4.44 10.09 10.27
N LEU A 148 5.70 10.47 10.56
CA LEU A 148 6.84 9.55 10.58
C LEU A 148 6.74 8.50 11.68
N ASP A 149 6.14 8.84 12.83
CA ASP A 149 5.89 7.88 13.92
C ASP A 149 4.87 6.79 13.54
N SER A 150 4.07 7.02 12.50
CA SER A 150 3.09 6.04 11.98
C SER A 150 3.71 5.02 11.02
N VAL A 151 4.99 5.17 10.67
CA VAL A 151 5.71 4.22 9.79
C VAL A 151 6.23 3.04 10.62
N ALA A 152 5.56 1.90 10.55
CA ALA A 152 5.87 0.71 11.37
C ALA A 152 6.98 -0.18 10.77
N GLN A 153 7.24 -0.04 9.48
CA GLN A 153 8.02 -0.99 8.70
C GLN A 153 9.51 -0.71 8.90
N LYS A 154 10.19 -1.63 9.58
CA LYS A 154 11.63 -1.52 9.93
C LYS A 154 12.53 -1.22 8.72
N ALA A 155 12.16 -1.67 7.52
CA ALA A 155 12.91 -1.39 6.30
C ALA A 155 13.07 0.12 6.01
N PHE A 156 12.18 0.96 6.54
CA PHE A 156 12.23 2.41 6.36
C PHE A 156 12.81 3.16 7.57
N SER A 157 13.24 2.49 8.64
CA SER A 157 13.65 3.15 9.88
C SER A 157 14.76 4.19 9.66
N ALA A 158 15.79 3.83 8.88
CA ALA A 158 16.91 4.72 8.59
C ALA A 158 16.44 5.98 7.83
N GLN A 159 15.49 5.81 6.90
CA GLN A 159 14.92 6.92 6.14
C GLN A 159 14.00 7.79 7.01
N VAL A 160 13.24 7.18 7.92
CA VAL A 160 12.41 7.89 8.91
C VAL A 160 13.30 8.76 9.80
N ASN A 161 14.38 8.20 10.34
CA ASN A 161 15.32 8.91 11.21
C ASN A 161 16.07 10.01 10.45
N GLU A 162 16.44 9.79 9.20
CA GLU A 162 17.00 10.85 8.34
C GLU A 162 16.03 12.04 8.22
N ILE A 163 14.75 11.79 7.91
CA ILE A 163 13.78 12.88 7.74
C ILE A 163 13.46 13.56 9.08
N LYS A 164 13.41 12.82 10.20
CA LYS A 164 13.31 13.42 11.54
C LYS A 164 14.47 14.38 11.81
N GLY A 165 15.70 13.98 11.43
CA GLY A 165 16.87 14.85 11.51
C GLY A 165 16.70 16.13 10.68
N ASP A 166 16.25 16.01 9.43
CA ASP A 166 15.98 17.18 8.58
C ASP A 166 14.92 18.11 9.20
N ILE A 167 13.87 17.56 9.81
CA ILE A 167 12.82 18.34 10.47
C ILE A 167 13.37 19.06 11.69
N TYR A 168 14.12 18.37 12.56
CA TYR A 168 14.71 18.98 13.74
C TYR A 168 15.72 20.07 13.39
N GLN A 169 16.53 19.86 12.35
CA GLN A 169 17.44 20.89 11.84
C GLN A 169 16.65 22.12 11.37
N ALA A 170 15.57 21.94 10.60
CA ALA A 170 14.72 23.04 10.15
C ALA A 170 14.03 23.80 11.32
N GLN A 171 13.82 23.14 12.45
CA GLN A 171 13.32 23.74 13.70
C GLN A 171 14.42 24.42 14.54
N GLY A 172 15.70 24.33 14.14
CA GLY A 172 16.85 24.79 14.92
C GLY A 172 17.19 23.89 16.12
N ASN A 173 16.59 22.70 16.22
CA ASN A 173 16.87 21.75 17.30
C ASN A 173 18.03 20.83 16.93
N ILE A 174 19.25 21.38 17.01
CA ILE A 174 20.45 20.70 16.53
C ILE A 174 20.77 19.42 17.30
N ASP A 175 20.49 19.38 18.61
CA ASP A 175 20.73 18.19 19.42
C ASP A 175 19.83 17.02 19.00
N LYS A 176 18.54 17.27 18.78
CA LYS A 176 17.64 16.23 18.27
C LYS A 176 17.97 15.84 16.84
N ALA A 177 18.39 16.79 16.00
CA ALA A 177 18.82 16.51 14.63
C ALA A 177 20.05 15.57 14.62
N ARG A 178 21.04 15.85 15.47
CA ARG A 178 22.24 15.02 15.65
C ARG A 178 21.87 13.59 16.05
N VAL A 179 21.02 13.43 17.06
CA VAL A 179 20.55 12.11 17.52
C VAL A 179 19.88 11.35 16.38
N ALA A 180 18.96 11.99 15.65
CA ALA A 180 18.22 11.33 14.58
C ALA A 180 19.13 10.90 13.42
N TYR A 181 20.07 11.76 12.99
CA TYR A 181 21.04 11.38 11.95
C TYR A 181 21.98 10.26 12.40
N SER A 182 22.45 10.27 13.64
CA SER A 182 23.26 9.18 14.19
C SER A 182 22.50 7.86 14.17
N THR A 183 21.24 7.83 14.62
CA THR A 183 20.40 6.63 14.54
C THR A 183 20.19 6.16 13.11
N ALA A 184 20.00 7.07 12.15
CA ALA A 184 19.85 6.70 10.74
C ALA A 184 21.12 6.03 10.15
N ILE A 185 22.31 6.43 10.60
CA ILE A 185 23.59 5.82 10.19
C ILE A 185 23.77 4.43 10.81
N GLU A 186 23.40 4.27 12.09
CA GLU A 186 23.43 2.97 12.77
C GLU A 186 22.51 1.94 12.12
N GLU A 187 21.33 2.38 11.66
CA GLU A 187 20.34 1.52 11.02
C GLU A 187 20.66 1.20 9.55
N LYS A 188 21.52 1.99 8.91
CA LYS A 188 21.98 1.76 7.55
C LYS A 188 23.42 2.23 7.37
N GLU A 189 24.34 1.27 7.47
CA GLU A 189 25.77 1.51 7.24
C GLU A 189 26.03 2.10 5.83
N ASN A 190 27.09 2.89 5.72
CA ASN A 190 27.52 3.56 4.48
C ASN A 190 26.51 4.54 3.87
N ASN A 191 25.67 5.18 4.69
CA ASN A 191 24.82 6.27 4.26
C ASN A 191 25.61 7.60 4.19
N THR A 192 26.41 7.78 3.13
CA THR A 192 27.28 8.96 2.94
C THR A 192 26.50 10.28 2.99
N LEU A 193 25.27 10.31 2.48
CA LEU A 193 24.45 11.52 2.50
C LEU A 193 24.10 11.94 3.93
N VAL A 194 23.68 10.99 4.77
CA VAL A 194 23.33 11.29 6.17
C VAL A 194 24.57 11.64 6.99
N GLN A 195 25.71 11.01 6.70
CA GLN A 195 26.99 11.41 7.30
C GLN A 195 27.32 12.88 6.97
N MET A 196 27.19 13.30 5.70
CA MET A 196 27.40 14.69 5.31
C MET A 196 26.45 15.65 6.03
N LYS A 197 25.17 15.28 6.18
CA LYS A 197 24.19 16.09 6.94
C LYS A 197 24.60 16.23 8.41
N LEU A 198 25.03 15.14 9.05
CA LEU A 198 25.51 15.12 10.43
C LEU A 198 26.77 15.99 10.61
N ASP A 199 27.73 15.89 9.69
CA ASP A 199 28.97 16.67 9.75
C ASP A 199 28.69 18.17 9.58
N ASN A 200 27.75 18.55 8.69
CA ASN A 200 27.35 19.94 8.48
C ASN A 200 26.69 20.58 9.72
N LEU A 201 25.97 19.80 10.55
CA LEU A 201 25.44 20.29 11.83
C LEU A 201 26.55 20.68 12.81
N ALA A 202 27.71 20.02 12.74
CA ALA A 202 28.83 20.32 13.62
C ALA A 202 29.50 21.64 13.23
N SER A 203 29.61 21.95 11.94
CA SER A 203 30.15 23.24 11.46
C SER A 203 29.24 24.43 11.76
N GLU A 204 27.91 24.29 11.66
CA GLU A 204 26.96 25.38 11.95
C GLU A 204 27.00 25.83 13.42
N ASN A 205 27.32 24.93 14.36
CA ASN A 205 27.47 25.28 15.78
C ASN A 205 28.77 26.03 16.09
N VAL A 206 29.80 25.93 15.24
CA VAL A 206 31.12 26.56 15.48
C VAL A 206 31.17 28.01 14.99
N GLU A 207 30.29 28.40 14.05
CA GLU A 207 30.21 29.78 13.54
C GLU A 207 29.25 30.68 14.33
N GLY A 208 28.50 30.12 15.30
CA GLY A 208 27.49 30.82 16.09
C GLY A 208 27.92 31.27 17.50
N ASP A 209 29.14 30.95 17.93
CA ASP A 209 29.78 31.38 19.20
C ASP A 209 30.82 32.50 18.94
#